data_AF-A0A1X0VFN4-F1
#
_entry.id   AF-A0A1X0VFN4-F1
#
_cell.length_a   1.000
_cell.length_b   1.000
_cell.length_c   1.000
_cell.angle_alpha   90.00
_cell.angle_beta   90.00
_cell.angle_gamma   90.00
#
_symmetry.space_group_name_H-M   'P 1'
#
loop_
_entity.id
_entity.type
_entity.pdbx_description
1 polymer ?
#
loop_
_entity_poly.entity_id
_entity_poly.type
_entity_poly.pdbx_seq_one_letter_code
_entity_poly.pdbx_strand_id
1 'polypeptide(L)'
;MSERKNNLIDELITISVNETEQKFVSKAIHQLRDEQQSEKVVVKNLVYDLKSVIINNQKLSEPALKLLNQLNKPDVGFSRYFGMF
;
A
#
# COMPACT_ATOMS: atom_id res chain seq x y z
N MET A 1 18.92 7.14 4.50
CA MET A 1 17.67 6.72 3.83
C MET A 1 16.79 6.09 4.88
N SER A 2 15.60 6.66 5.09
CA SER A 2 14.78 6.40 6.27
C SER A 2 14.21 4.97 6.25
N GLU A 3 14.42 4.25 7.35
CA GLU A 3 13.90 2.91 7.70
C GLU A 3 12.44 2.66 7.27
N ARG A 4 11.62 3.72 7.25
CA ARG A 4 10.21 3.70 6.83
C ARG A 4 9.97 3.30 5.37
N LYS A 5 10.82 3.77 4.44
CA LYS A 5 10.62 3.49 3.01
C LYS A 5 10.81 2.00 2.71
N ASN A 6 11.71 1.34 3.44
CA ASN A 6 11.99 -0.08 3.27
C ASN A 6 10.81 -0.92 3.79
N ASN A 7 10.22 -0.55 4.93
CA ASN A 7 9.09 -1.27 5.50
C ASN A 7 7.85 -1.30 4.60
N LEU A 8 7.50 -0.18 3.95
CA LEU A 8 6.35 -0.15 3.03
C LEU A 8 6.59 -1.03 1.78
N ILE A 9 7.79 -0.99 1.21
CA ILE A 9 8.12 -1.80 0.04
C ILE A 9 8.03 -3.30 0.39
N ASP A 10 8.57 -3.70 1.54
CA ASP A 10 8.55 -5.10 1.99
C ASP A 10 7.10 -5.58 2.25
N GLU A 11 6.25 -4.74 2.83
CA GLU A 11 4.82 -5.05 2.99
C GLU A 11 4.11 -5.19 1.64
N LEU A 12 4.38 -4.32 0.68
CA LEU A 12 3.79 -4.40 -0.67
C LEU A 12 4.29 -5.63 -1.45
N ILE A 13 5.51 -6.09 -1.22
CA ILE A 13 6.05 -7.30 -1.87
C ILE A 13 5.42 -8.57 -1.29
N THR A 14 5.13 -8.58 0.01
CA THR A 14 4.63 -9.75 0.73
C THR A 14 3.10 -9.88 0.70
N ILE A 15 2.37 -8.81 0.39
CA ILE A 15 0.92 -8.85 0.34
C ILE A 15 0.42 -9.72 -0.83
N SER A 16 -0.45 -10.68 -0.51
CA SER A 16 -1.14 -11.51 -1.52
C SER A 16 -2.52 -10.93 -1.78
N VAL A 17 -2.72 -10.35 -2.96
CA VAL A 17 -3.97 -9.71 -3.40
C VAL A 17 -4.46 -10.33 -4.71
N ASN A 18 -5.67 -9.97 -5.16
CA ASN A 18 -6.15 -10.45 -6.46
C ASN A 18 -5.41 -9.79 -7.64
N GLU A 19 -5.58 -10.30 -8.85
CA GLU A 19 -4.87 -9.80 -10.04
C GLU A 19 -5.09 -8.31 -10.33
N THR A 20 -6.27 -7.79 -10.03
CA THR A 20 -6.60 -6.37 -10.27
C THR A 20 -5.85 -5.48 -9.27
N GLU A 21 -5.88 -5.85 -8.00
CA GLU A 21 -5.17 -5.16 -6.92
C GLU A 21 -3.66 -5.27 -7.06
N GLN A 22 -3.17 -6.43 -7.53
CA GLN A 22 -1.74 -6.66 -7.75
C GLN A 22 -1.16 -5.66 -8.75
N LYS A 23 -1.93 -5.21 -9.75
CA LYS A 23 -1.48 -4.17 -10.69
C LYS A 23 -1.20 -2.85 -9.97
N PHE A 24 -2.04 -2.47 -9.00
CA PHE A 24 -1.86 -1.25 -8.21
C PHE A 24 -0.69 -1.38 -7.21
N VAL A 25 -0.57 -2.54 -6.56
CA VAL A 25 0.55 -2.85 -5.65
C VAL A 25 1.89 -2.84 -6.40
N SER A 26 1.98 -3.53 -7.55
CA SER A 26 3.19 -3.55 -8.38
C SER A 26 3.58 -2.16 -8.88
N LYS A 27 2.60 -1.33 -9.25
CA LYS A 27 2.84 0.07 -9.61
C LYS A 27 3.41 0.87 -8.45
N ALA A 28 2.89 0.69 -7.23
CA ALA A 28 3.41 1.35 -6.04
C ALA A 28 4.85 0.91 -5.73
N ILE A 29 5.16 -0.38 -5.87
CA ILE A 29 6.53 -0.90 -5.71
C ILE A 29 7.48 -0.25 -6.73
N HIS A 30 7.11 -0.21 -8.01
CA HIS A 30 7.91 0.43 -9.06
C HIS A 30 8.15 1.92 -8.77
N GLN A 31 7.12 2.64 -8.35
CA GLN A 31 7.25 4.06 -8.00
C GLN A 31 8.20 4.30 -6.82
N LEU A 32 8.19 3.41 -5.82
CA LEU A 32 9.07 3.51 -4.66
C LEU A 32 10.51 3.10 -4.99
N ARG A 33 10.70 2.03 -5.76
CA ARG A 33 11.99 1.41 -6.03
C ARG A 33 12.73 2.06 -7.21
N ASP A 34 12.07 2.18 -8.35
CA ASP A 34 12.68 2.53 -9.62
C ASP A 34 12.58 4.04 -9.89
N GLU A 35 11.40 4.63 -9.66
CA GLU A 35 11.19 6.08 -9.85
C GLU A 35 11.61 6.92 -8.64
N GLN A 36 11.95 6.27 -7.51
CA GLN A 36 12.31 6.91 -6.25
C GLN A 36 11.31 7.99 -5.79
N GLN A 37 10.03 7.84 -6.13
CA GLN A 37 8.99 8.76 -5.71
C GLN A 37 8.88 8.84 -4.19
N SER A 38 8.38 9.98 -3.71
CA SER A 38 8.10 10.16 -2.29
C SER A 38 7.04 9.17 -1.82
N GLU A 39 7.30 8.50 -0.69
CA GLU A 39 6.39 7.56 -0.04
C GLU A 39 4.98 8.15 0.12
N LYS A 40 4.89 9.43 0.50
CA LYS A 40 3.61 10.14 0.65
C LYS A 40 2.81 10.22 -0.65
N VAL A 41 3.49 10.41 -1.78
CA VAL A 41 2.85 10.47 -3.11
C VAL A 41 2.37 9.07 -3.51
N VAL A 42 3.21 8.05 -3.32
CA VAL A 42 2.87 6.67 -3.66
C VAL A 42 1.70 6.17 -2.80
N VAL A 43 1.73 6.41 -1.49
CA VAL A 43 0.63 6.06 -0.57
C VAL A 43 -0.68 6.73 -1.01
N LYS A 44 -0.64 8.03 -1.34
CA LYS A 44 -1.83 8.75 -1.81
C LYS A 44 -2.39 8.16 -3.10
N ASN A 45 -1.52 7.83 -4.06
CA ASN A 45 -1.91 7.22 -5.33
C ASN A 45 -2.49 5.81 -5.13
N LEU A 46 -1.86 4.99 -4.30
CA LEU A 46 -2.30 3.63 -4.00
C LEU A 46 -3.66 3.62 -3.27
N VAL A 47 -3.87 4.53 -2.32
CA VAL A 47 -5.19 4.71 -1.67
C VAL A 47 -6.27 5.08 -2.68
N TYR A 48 -5.95 5.96 -3.62
CA TYR A 48 -6.89 6.35 -4.67
C TYR A 48 -7.23 5.17 -5.60
N ASP A 49 -6.21 4.44 -6.06
CA ASP A 49 -6.36 3.29 -6.94
C ASP A 49 -7.23 2.19 -6.27
N LEU A 50 -6.96 1.87 -5.00
CA LEU A 50 -7.77 0.90 -4.23
C LEU A 50 -9.21 1.40 -3.96
N LYS A 51 -9.41 2.69 -3.71
CA LYS A 51 -10.77 3.28 -3.59
C LYS A 51 -11.53 3.22 -4.91
N SER A 52 -10.84 3.36 -6.04
CA SER A 52 -11.47 3.23 -7.36
C SER A 52 -12.04 1.83 -7.60
N VAL A 53 -11.42 0.77 -7.05
CA VAL A 53 -11.97 -0.60 -7.10
C VAL A 53 -13.33 -0.64 -6.40
N ILE A 54 -13.42 -0.06 -5.20
CA ILE A 54 -14.67 0.02 -4.43
C ILE A 54 -15.74 0.81 -5.20
N ILE A 55 -15.36 1.96 -5.78
CA ILE A 55 -16.28 2.82 -6.55
C ILE A 55 -16.83 2.09 -7.79
N ASN A 56 -16.01 1.24 -8.43
CA ASN A 56 -16.43 0.42 -9.57
C ASN A 56 -17.26 -0.82 -9.18
N ASN A 57 -17.89 -0.81 -7.98
CA ASN A 57 -18.67 -1.91 -7.41
C ASN A 57 -17.90 -3.24 -7.29
N GLN A 58 -16.56 -3.19 -7.29
CA GLN A 58 -15.74 -4.37 -7.05
C GLN A 58 -15.37 -4.44 -5.57
N LYS A 59 -15.49 -5.65 -4.99
CA LYS A 59 -15.10 -5.90 -3.61
C LYS A 59 -13.58 -6.04 -3.52
N LEU A 60 -12.94 -5.23 -2.69
CA LEU A 60 -11.54 -5.44 -2.35
C LEU A 60 -11.36 -6.78 -1.63
N SER A 61 -10.25 -7.46 -1.92
CA SER A 61 -9.80 -8.60 -1.12
C SER A 61 -9.54 -8.17 0.33
N GLU A 62 -9.66 -9.10 1.28
CA GLU A 62 -9.36 -8.79 2.68
C GLU A 62 -7.94 -8.23 2.89
N PRO A 63 -6.89 -8.75 2.21
CA PRO A 63 -5.56 -8.17 2.28
C PRO A 63 -5.51 -6.73 1.75
N ALA A 64 -6.11 -6.46 0.59
CA ALA A 64 -6.13 -5.11 0.01
C ALA A 64 -6.92 -4.11 0.86
N LEU A 65 -7.99 -4.56 1.52
CA LEU A 65 -8.78 -3.75 2.44
C LEU A 65 -8.03 -3.46 3.75
N LYS A 66 -7.27 -4.43 4.28
CA LYS A 66 -6.35 -4.21 5.42
C LYS A 66 -5.27 -3.18 5.06
N LEU A 67 -4.66 -3.33 3.89
CA LEU A 67 -3.67 -2.39 3.37
C LEU A 67 -4.26 -0.97 3.22
N LEU A 68 -5.44 -0.84 2.63
CA LEU A 68 -6.14 0.45 2.49
C LEU A 68 -6.41 1.10 3.86
N ASN A 69 -6.78 0.31 4.87
CA ASN A 69 -7.01 0.81 6.22
C ASN A 69 -5.71 1.24 6.92
N GLN A 70 -4.59 0.57 6.65
CA GLN A 70 -3.27 0.98 7.15
C GLN A 70 -2.83 2.28 6.48
N LEU A 71 -2.99 2.38 5.15
CA LEU A 71 -2.62 3.56 4.36
C LEU A 71 -3.44 4.82 4.69
N ASN A 72 -4.72 4.66 5.07
CA ASN A 72 -5.62 5.79 5.39
C ASN A 72 -5.44 6.37 6.80
N LYS A 73 -4.69 5.73 7.70
CA LYS A 73 -4.57 6.23 9.08
C LYS A 73 -3.57 7.41 9.13
N PRO A 74 -3.99 8.60 9.56
CA PRO A 74 -3.17 9.81 9.48
C PRO A 74 -2.01 9.88 10.51
N ASP A 75 -1.98 9.03 11.53
CA ASP A 75 -1.09 9.22 12.71
C ASP A 75 -0.40 7.96 13.26
N VAL A 76 -0.46 6.83 12.54
CA VAL A 76 0.29 5.63 12.95
C VAL A 76 1.24 5.30 11.81
N GLY A 77 2.49 5.73 11.95
CA GLY A 77 3.55 5.27 11.07
C GLY A 77 3.48 3.75 10.94
N PHE A 78 3.66 3.25 9.71
CA PHE A 78 3.70 1.83 9.35
C PHE A 78 4.40 0.94 10.40
N SER A 79 5.43 1.49 11.06
CA SER A 79 6.18 0.91 12.18
C SER A 79 5.37 0.43 13.41
N ARG A 80 4.10 0.79 13.60
CA ARG A 80 3.35 0.42 14.83
C ARG A 80 2.49 -0.83 14.73
N TYR A 81 2.31 -1.41 13.55
CA TYR A 81 1.48 -2.60 13.37
C TYR A 81 2.22 -3.93 13.57
N PHE A 82 3.55 -3.95 13.49
CA PHE A 82 4.35 -5.17 13.61
C PHE A 82 5.29 -5.20 14.84
N GLY A 83 5.12 -4.28 15.79
CA GLY A 83 5.89 -4.22 17.04
C GLY A 83 5.35 -5.07 18.20
N MET A 84 4.44 -6.01 17.94
CA MET A 84 3.95 -6.97 18.95
C MET A 84 3.56 -8.26 18.23
N PHE A 85 4.52 -9.16 18.00
CA PHE A 85 4.41 -10.61 18.21
C PHE A 85 5.81 -11.22 18.16
#